data_AF-A0A847YYS9-F1
#
_entry.id   AF-A0A847YYS9-F1
#
_cell.length_a   1.000
_cell.length_b   1.000
_cell.length_c   1.000
_cell.angle_alpha   90.00
_cell.angle_beta   90.00
_cell.angle_gamma   90.00
#
_symmetry.space_group_name_H-M   'P 1'
#
loop_
_entity.id
_entity.type
_entity.pdbx_description
1 polymer ?
#
loop_
_entity_poly.entity_id
_entity_poly.type
_entity_poly.pdbx_seq_one_letter_code
_entity_poly.pdbx_strand_id
1 'polypeptide(L)'
;MEKLVRDRIPEIILADLEMPITHIANDEEFTEVLKTKLLEEIEEFIEKPSAEEAADIMEVLYAIFALNEFYLEEIRELGQNYYISADREVLKFMAHERAEDFLENQNLKKAASIIQFFYTFFTSENLDLEEVEKARQAKREERGGFEKRIILERIE
;
A
#
# COMPACT_ATOMS: atom_id res chain seq x y z
N MET A 1 -2.74 -7.88 -21.70
CA MET A 1 -2.63 -8.54 -20.39
C MET A 1 -3.42 -7.66 -19.45
N GLU A 2 -4.43 -8.20 -18.81
CA GLU A 2 -5.26 -7.44 -17.87
C GLU A 2 -4.42 -7.06 -16.65
N LYS A 3 -4.40 -5.77 -16.30
CA LYS A 3 -3.61 -5.26 -15.18
C LYS A 3 -4.46 -4.39 -14.28
N LEU A 4 -4.35 -4.58 -12.97
CA LEU A 4 -4.88 -3.63 -12.00
C LEU A 4 -4.08 -2.33 -12.11
N VAL A 5 -4.76 -1.21 -12.36
CA VAL A 5 -4.14 0.11 -12.49
C VAL A 5 -4.67 1.08 -11.46
N ARG A 6 -3.90 2.12 -11.16
CA ARG A 6 -4.32 3.16 -10.23
C ARG A 6 -5.47 4.00 -10.79
N ASP A 7 -6.23 4.62 -9.90
CA ASP A 7 -7.52 5.26 -10.17
C ASP A 7 -7.53 6.33 -11.28
N ARG A 8 -6.39 6.98 -11.52
CA ARG A 8 -6.24 8.04 -12.54
C ARG A 8 -5.47 7.58 -13.77
N ILE A 9 -5.02 6.33 -13.83
CA ILE A 9 -4.30 5.79 -15.00
C ILE A 9 -5.15 5.89 -16.29
N PRO A 10 -6.47 5.58 -16.30
CA PRO A 10 -7.25 5.76 -17.52
C PRO A 10 -7.31 7.23 -17.98
N GLU A 11 -7.35 8.18 -17.02
CA GLU A 11 -7.38 9.62 -17.32
C GLU A 11 -6.03 10.08 -17.91
N ILE A 12 -4.91 9.53 -17.43
CA ILE A 12 -3.57 9.78 -17.95
C ILE A 12 -3.42 9.23 -19.38
N ILE A 13 -3.84 7.98 -19.63
CA ILE A 13 -3.79 7.37 -20.98
C ILE A 13 -4.61 8.19 -21.99
N LEU A 14 -5.82 8.63 -21.60
CA LEU A 14 -6.64 9.51 -22.43
C LEU A 14 -5.97 10.87 -22.72
N ALA A 15 -5.24 11.42 -21.77
CA ALA A 15 -4.50 12.68 -21.94
C ALA A 15 -3.34 12.53 -22.95
N ASP A 16 -2.78 11.33 -23.08
CA ASP A 16 -1.74 10.97 -24.04
C ASP A 16 -2.29 10.63 -25.45
N LEU A 17 -3.58 10.90 -25.71
CA LEU A 17 -4.30 10.62 -26.96
C LEU A 17 -4.43 9.13 -27.30
N GLU A 18 -4.32 8.26 -26.29
CA GLU A 18 -4.56 6.83 -26.37
C GLU A 18 -5.92 6.46 -25.74
N MET A 19 -6.50 5.32 -26.12
CA MET A 19 -7.81 4.87 -25.64
C MET A 19 -7.68 3.67 -24.68
N PRO A 20 -7.87 3.86 -23.36
CA PRO A 20 -7.85 2.76 -22.41
C PRO A 20 -9.16 1.97 -22.48
N ILE A 21 -9.05 0.66 -22.61
CA ILE A 21 -10.19 -0.26 -22.47
C ILE A 21 -10.14 -0.87 -21.08
N THR A 22 -11.16 -0.62 -20.27
CA THR A 22 -11.17 -0.95 -18.84
C THR A 22 -12.49 -1.56 -18.37
N HIS A 23 -12.44 -2.34 -17.30
CA HIS A 23 -13.60 -2.71 -16.49
C HIS A 23 -13.34 -2.52 -14.99
N ILE A 24 -14.40 -2.60 -14.18
CA ILE A 24 -14.32 -2.51 -12.72
C ILE A 24 -14.40 -3.91 -12.14
N ALA A 25 -13.40 -4.28 -11.34
CA ALA A 25 -13.36 -5.60 -10.70
C ALA A 25 -14.43 -5.74 -9.61
N ASN A 26 -15.07 -6.91 -9.56
CA ASN A 26 -15.91 -7.29 -8.42
C ASN A 26 -15.05 -7.63 -7.18
N ASP A 27 -15.66 -7.94 -6.03
CA ASP A 27 -14.91 -8.19 -4.78
C ASP A 27 -13.92 -9.37 -4.88
N GLU A 28 -14.33 -10.48 -5.50
CA GLU A 28 -13.51 -11.68 -5.64
C GLU A 28 -12.34 -11.42 -6.61
N GLU A 29 -12.66 -10.87 -7.78
CA GLU A 29 -11.68 -10.50 -8.79
C GLU A 29 -10.68 -9.47 -8.25
N PHE A 30 -11.16 -8.44 -7.54
CA PHE A 30 -10.30 -7.40 -6.99
C PHE A 30 -9.33 -7.94 -5.94
N THR A 31 -9.76 -8.92 -5.14
CA THR A 31 -8.89 -9.61 -4.19
C THR A 31 -7.77 -10.37 -4.90
N GLU A 32 -8.08 -11.09 -5.97
CA GLU A 32 -7.09 -11.88 -6.70
C GLU A 32 -6.11 -10.98 -7.48
N VAL A 33 -6.61 -9.98 -8.19
CA VAL A 33 -5.75 -9.05 -8.96
C VAL A 33 -4.87 -8.19 -8.06
N LEU A 34 -5.26 -7.86 -6.82
CA LEU A 34 -4.37 -7.21 -5.85
C LEU A 34 -3.23 -8.12 -5.40
N LYS A 35 -3.47 -9.42 -5.21
CA LYS A 35 -2.39 -10.38 -4.89
C LYS A 35 -1.43 -10.50 -6.05
N THR A 36 -1.95 -10.60 -7.28
CA THR A 36 -1.13 -10.59 -8.49
C THR A 36 -0.32 -9.30 -8.59
N LYS A 37 -0.95 -8.15 -8.30
CA LYS A 37 -0.28 -6.85 -8.31
C LYS A 37 0.85 -6.79 -7.29
N LEU A 38 0.64 -7.28 -6.07
CA LEU A 38 1.67 -7.32 -5.03
C LEU A 38 2.88 -8.16 -5.46
N LEU A 39 2.65 -9.29 -6.13
CA LEU A 39 3.73 -10.13 -6.65
C LEU A 39 4.49 -9.41 -7.77
N GLU A 40 3.80 -8.73 -8.70
CA GLU A 40 4.40 -7.90 -9.74
C GLU A 40 5.34 -6.85 -9.12
N GLU A 41 4.86 -6.05 -8.17
CA GLU A 41 5.67 -4.99 -7.55
C GLU A 41 6.87 -5.55 -6.75
N ILE A 42 6.74 -6.72 -6.13
CA ILE A 42 7.85 -7.40 -5.44
C ILE A 42 8.89 -7.88 -6.45
N GLU A 43 8.47 -8.44 -7.59
CA GLU A 43 9.38 -8.87 -8.65
C GLU A 43 10.13 -7.67 -9.25
N GLU A 44 9.43 -6.56 -9.54
CA GLU A 44 10.02 -5.31 -10.03
C GLU A 44 11.05 -4.75 -9.03
N PHE A 45 10.73 -4.76 -7.73
CA PHE A 45 11.66 -4.38 -6.68
C PHE A 45 12.90 -5.28 -6.62
N ILE A 46 12.74 -6.60 -6.71
CA ILE A 46 13.87 -7.54 -6.68
C ILE A 46 14.78 -7.32 -7.90
N GLU A 47 14.22 -7.06 -9.07
CA GLU A 47 14.98 -6.77 -10.27
C GLU A 47 15.73 -5.43 -10.16
N LYS A 48 15.09 -4.41 -9.59
CA LYS A 48 15.64 -3.06 -9.48
C LYS A 48 15.26 -2.40 -8.14
N PRO A 49 16.00 -2.70 -7.05
CA PRO A 49 15.72 -2.13 -5.74
C PRO A 49 15.81 -0.60 -5.77
N SER A 50 14.71 0.07 -5.46
CA SER A 50 14.62 1.53 -5.41
C SER A 50 13.49 2.00 -4.49
N ALA A 51 13.52 3.27 -4.11
CA ALA A 51 12.45 3.87 -3.32
C ALA A 51 11.11 3.87 -4.06
N GLU A 52 11.16 3.97 -5.39
CA GLU A 52 10.02 3.95 -6.29
C GLU A 52 9.33 2.59 -6.32
N GLU A 53 10.08 1.49 -6.46
CA GLU A 53 9.49 0.15 -6.46
C GLU A 53 9.00 -0.24 -5.05
N ALA A 54 9.74 0.16 -3.99
CA ALA A 54 9.28 -0.03 -2.61
C ALA A 54 7.97 0.73 -2.32
N ALA A 55 7.81 1.91 -2.91
CA ALA A 55 6.60 2.70 -2.80
C ALA A 55 5.39 2.01 -3.46
N ASP A 56 5.57 1.31 -4.58
CA ASP A 56 4.49 0.57 -5.24
C ASP A 56 4.06 -0.64 -4.41
N ILE A 57 5.01 -1.40 -3.84
CA ILE A 57 4.71 -2.46 -2.86
C ILE A 57 3.86 -1.91 -1.70
N MET A 58 4.28 -0.79 -1.10
CA MET A 58 3.59 -0.19 0.03
C MET A 58 2.17 0.27 -0.34
N GLU A 59 1.98 0.82 -1.53
CA GLU A 59 0.65 1.24 -2.01
C GLU A 59 -0.30 0.05 -2.16
N VAL A 60 0.18 -1.08 -2.70
CA VAL A 60 -0.62 -2.30 -2.84
C VAL A 60 -0.95 -2.90 -1.48
N LEU A 61 0.00 -2.93 -0.54
CA LEU A 61 -0.25 -3.38 0.83
C LEU A 61 -1.33 -2.53 1.51
N TYR A 62 -1.27 -1.21 1.35
CA TYR A 62 -2.30 -0.32 1.88
C TYR A 62 -3.69 -0.59 1.27
N ALA A 63 -3.77 -0.89 -0.03
CA ALA A 63 -5.02 -1.28 -0.67
C ALA A 63 -5.56 -2.62 -0.13
N ILE A 64 -4.69 -3.62 0.09
CA ILE A 64 -5.05 -4.90 0.72
C ILE A 64 -5.58 -4.67 2.14
N PHE A 65 -4.96 -3.79 2.91
CA PHE A 65 -5.39 -3.50 4.27
C PHE A 65 -6.74 -2.78 4.32
N ALA A 66 -6.96 -1.83 3.42
CA ALA A 66 -8.25 -1.16 3.29
C ALA A 66 -9.39 -2.15 2.96
N LEU A 67 -9.13 -3.17 2.14
CA LEU A 67 -10.11 -4.24 1.86
C LEU A 67 -10.47 -5.08 3.09
N ASN A 68 -9.54 -5.26 4.02
CA ASN A 68 -9.74 -6.03 5.22
C ASN A 68 -10.23 -5.17 6.40
N GLU A 69 -10.74 -3.97 6.10
CA GLU A 69 -11.24 -2.98 7.07
C GLU A 69 -10.18 -2.59 8.11
N PHE A 70 -8.90 -2.63 7.75
CA PHE A 70 -7.86 -2.06 8.60
C PHE A 70 -7.74 -0.58 8.32
N TYR A 71 -8.02 0.26 9.31
CA TYR A 71 -7.96 1.70 9.13
C TYR A 71 -6.50 2.17 9.14
N LEU A 72 -6.12 2.86 8.06
CA LEU A 72 -4.75 3.27 7.75
C LEU A 72 -4.12 4.18 8.83
N GLU A 73 -4.93 5.04 9.45
CA GLU A 73 -4.51 5.87 10.58
C GLU A 73 -3.98 5.00 11.73
N GLU A 74 -4.66 3.89 12.02
CA GLU A 74 -4.32 3.02 13.13
C GLU A 74 -3.09 2.14 12.82
N ILE A 75 -2.90 1.74 11.56
CA ILE A 75 -1.67 1.03 11.11
C ILE A 75 -0.46 1.96 11.16
N ARG A 76 -0.61 3.23 10.75
CA ARG A 76 0.48 4.22 10.76
C ARG A 76 0.92 4.59 12.16
N GLU A 77 -0.04 4.77 13.08
CA GLU A 77 0.26 4.98 14.50
C GLU A 77 1.02 3.78 15.09
N LEU A 78 0.70 2.54 14.73
CA LEU A 78 1.50 1.38 15.17
C LEU A 78 2.90 1.35 14.59
N GLY A 79 3.05 1.61 13.28
CA GLY A 79 4.34 1.52 12.58
C GLY A 79 5.35 2.57 13.06
N GLN A 80 4.90 3.81 13.31
CA GLN A 80 5.77 4.85 13.86
C GLN A 80 6.10 4.60 15.34
N ASN A 81 5.17 4.05 16.12
CA ASN A 81 5.39 3.74 17.53
C ASN A 81 6.26 2.49 17.76
N TYR A 82 6.26 1.51 16.85
CA TYR A 82 7.18 0.38 16.88
C TYR A 82 8.62 0.80 16.54
N TYR A 83 8.79 1.86 15.74
CA TYR A 83 10.09 2.39 15.34
C TYR A 83 10.70 3.36 16.37
N ILE A 84 9.90 4.05 17.21
CA ILE A 84 10.41 5.13 18.08
C ILE A 84 10.45 4.80 19.58
N SER A 85 9.72 3.81 20.11
CA SER A 85 9.89 3.49 21.53
C SER A 85 9.65 2.02 21.85
N ALA A 86 10.70 1.39 22.38
CA ALA A 86 10.63 0.17 23.18
C ALA A 86 9.85 0.34 24.50
N ASP A 87 8.98 1.35 24.63
CA ASP A 87 8.20 1.62 25.84
C ASP A 87 6.70 1.61 25.54
N ARG A 88 6.04 0.53 25.97
CA ARG A 88 4.57 0.36 25.93
C ARG A 88 3.80 1.48 26.65
N GLU A 89 4.45 2.29 27.48
CA GLU A 89 3.80 3.37 28.22
C GLU A 89 3.45 4.60 27.36
N VAL A 90 4.22 4.88 26.30
CA VAL A 90 3.95 6.04 25.43
C VAL A 90 2.68 5.80 24.59
N LEU A 91 2.48 4.55 24.14
CA LEU A 91 1.27 4.10 23.45
C LEU A 91 0.01 4.23 24.33
N LYS A 92 0.13 4.02 25.65
CA LYS A 92 -0.98 4.22 26.60
C LYS A 92 -1.34 5.69 26.82
N PHE A 93 -0.41 6.60 26.59
CA PHE A 93 -0.62 8.03 26.87
C PHE A 93 -1.30 8.77 25.71
N MET A 94 -1.10 8.32 24.46
CA MET A 94 -1.62 9.01 23.28
C MET A 94 -3.02 8.55 22.85
N ALA A 95 -3.48 7.40 23.32
CA ALA A 95 -4.78 6.87 22.94
C ALA A 95 -5.73 6.77 24.13
N HIS A 96 -6.72 7.67 24.17
CA HIS A 96 -7.97 7.43 24.89
C HIS A 96 -8.58 6.10 24.44
N GLU A 97 -9.09 5.30 25.39
CA GLU A 97 -9.94 4.07 25.36
C GLU A 97 -9.88 3.12 24.13
N ARG A 98 -9.76 3.62 22.89
CA ARG A 98 -9.61 2.89 21.63
C ARG A 98 -8.34 2.06 21.49
N ALA A 99 -7.19 2.47 22.04
CA ALA A 99 -5.95 1.69 21.83
C ALA A 99 -5.93 0.32 22.53
N GLU A 100 -6.65 0.15 23.64
CA GLU A 100 -6.66 -1.13 24.36
C GLU A 100 -7.46 -2.18 23.57
N ASP A 101 -8.66 -1.84 23.10
CA ASP A 101 -9.45 -2.70 22.20
C ASP A 101 -8.72 -2.97 20.87
N PHE A 102 -7.98 -1.98 20.38
CA PHE A 102 -7.20 -2.05 19.15
C PHE A 102 -5.95 -2.95 19.29
N LEU A 103 -5.25 -2.88 20.42
CA LEU A 103 -4.14 -3.77 20.77
C LEU A 103 -4.58 -5.21 21.00
N GLU A 104 -5.89 -5.51 21.08
CA GLU A 104 -6.38 -6.89 21.12
C GLU A 104 -6.73 -7.44 19.73
N ASN A 105 -6.87 -6.59 18.72
CA ASN A 105 -7.21 -7.04 17.37
C ASN A 105 -6.04 -7.75 16.68
N GLN A 106 -6.16 -9.08 16.58
CA GLN A 106 -5.14 -9.95 15.99
C GLN A 106 -4.88 -9.67 14.50
N ASN A 107 -5.86 -9.16 13.76
CA ASN A 107 -5.71 -8.88 12.35
C ASN A 107 -4.94 -7.58 12.12
N LEU A 108 -5.19 -6.54 12.93
CA LEU A 108 -4.43 -5.30 12.91
C LEU A 108 -2.96 -5.52 13.31
N LYS A 109 -2.70 -6.39 14.29
CA LYS A 109 -1.32 -6.82 14.63
C LYS A 109 -0.61 -7.48 13.46
N LYS A 110 -1.30 -8.33 12.70
CA LYS A 110 -0.73 -8.97 11.50
C LYS A 110 -0.40 -7.94 10.43
N ALA A 111 -1.32 -7.01 10.16
CA ALA A 111 -1.10 -5.94 9.19
C ALA A 111 0.11 -5.06 9.57
N ALA A 112 0.18 -4.63 10.82
CA ALA A 112 1.32 -3.88 11.35
C ALA A 112 2.64 -4.66 11.27
N SER A 113 2.61 -5.97 11.55
CA SER A 113 3.81 -6.82 11.44
C SER A 113 4.31 -6.93 9.99
N ILE A 114 3.40 -6.98 9.02
CA ILE A 114 3.74 -7.00 7.59
C ILE A 114 4.38 -5.67 7.18
N ILE A 115 3.79 -4.53 7.57
CA ILE A 115 4.38 -3.21 7.33
C ILE A 115 5.77 -3.08 7.96
N GLN A 116 5.91 -3.50 9.22
CA GLN A 116 7.18 -3.47 9.92
C GLN A 116 8.22 -4.35 9.21
N PHE A 117 7.82 -5.51 8.71
CA PHE A 117 8.70 -6.38 7.93
C PHE A 117 9.20 -5.66 6.68
N PHE A 118 8.34 -5.04 5.88
CA PHE A 118 8.76 -4.33 4.67
C PHE A 118 9.64 -3.12 4.96
N TYR A 119 9.34 -2.31 5.98
CA TYR A 119 10.25 -1.22 6.37
C TYR A 119 11.63 -1.72 6.82
N THR A 120 11.66 -2.81 7.57
CA THR A 120 12.94 -3.43 7.98
C THR A 120 13.70 -3.96 6.77
N PHE A 121 12.99 -4.60 5.84
CA PHE A 121 13.56 -5.11 4.60
C PHE A 121 14.12 -3.98 3.72
N PHE A 122 13.36 -2.91 3.46
CA PHE A 122 13.83 -1.76 2.70
C PHE A 122 15.05 -1.10 3.34
N THR A 123 15.07 -0.98 4.67
CA THR A 123 16.24 -0.48 5.41
C THR A 123 17.46 -1.38 5.19
N SER A 124 17.27 -2.71 5.16
CA SER A 124 18.37 -3.66 4.88
C SER A 124 18.91 -3.58 3.45
N GLU A 125 18.07 -3.13 2.51
CA GLU A 125 18.46 -2.80 1.13
C GLU A 125 19.07 -1.38 1.01
N ASN A 126 19.35 -0.71 2.13
CA ASN A 126 19.88 0.66 2.22
C ASN A 126 18.98 1.75 1.62
N LEU A 127 17.66 1.53 1.63
CA LEU A 127 16.69 2.53 1.19
C LEU A 127 16.30 3.46 2.34
N ASP A 128 16.15 4.75 2.04
CA ASP A 128 15.60 5.73 2.97
C ASP A 128 14.07 5.61 2.99
N LEU A 129 13.52 5.27 4.15
CA LEU A 129 12.07 5.12 4.33
C LEU A 129 11.32 6.43 4.12
N GLU A 130 11.96 7.58 4.37
CA GLU A 130 11.36 8.89 4.08
C GLU A 130 11.21 9.09 2.57
N GLU A 131 12.21 8.66 1.77
CA GLU A 131 12.14 8.72 0.31
C GLU A 131 11.09 7.75 -0.25
N VAL A 132 11.00 6.54 0.31
CA VAL A 132 9.95 5.56 -0.05
C VAL A 132 8.56 6.16 0.18
N GLU A 133 8.31 6.73 1.35
CA GLU A 133 7.00 7.29 1.67
C GLU A 133 6.68 8.55 0.85
N LYS A 134 7.67 9.41 0.57
CA LYS A 134 7.53 10.54 -0.36
C LYS A 134 7.19 10.07 -1.77
N ALA A 135 7.90 9.07 -2.29
CA ALA A 135 7.65 8.51 -3.61
C ALA A 135 6.23 7.92 -3.70
N ARG A 136 5.79 7.20 -2.65
CA ARG A 136 4.44 6.64 -2.58
C ARG A 136 3.37 7.73 -2.60
N GLN A 137 3.52 8.76 -1.76
CA GLN A 137 2.59 9.88 -1.70
C GLN A 137 2.53 10.63 -3.04
N ALA A 138 3.68 10.94 -3.63
CA ALA A 138 3.76 11.60 -4.93
C ALA A 138 3.07 10.79 -6.03
N LYS A 139 3.36 9.48 -6.14
CA LYS A 139 2.69 8.59 -7.11
C LYS A 139 1.18 8.52 -6.86
N ARG A 140 0.74 8.49 -5.59
CA ARG A 140 -0.69 8.45 -5.24
C ARG A 140 -1.39 9.77 -5.55
N GLU A 141 -0.72 10.90 -5.35
CA GLU A 141 -1.23 12.22 -5.74
C GLU A 141 -1.33 12.37 -7.26
N GLU A 142 -0.38 11.83 -8.01
CA GLU A 142 -0.37 11.87 -9.48
C GLU A 142 -1.40 10.91 -10.08
N ARG A 143 -1.38 9.65 -9.63
CA ARG A 143 -2.04 8.50 -10.30
C ARG A 143 -3.25 7.95 -9.55
N GLY A 144 -3.50 8.39 -8.32
CA GLY A 144 -4.50 7.81 -7.42
C GLY A 144 -4.01 6.54 -6.72
N GLY A 145 -4.91 5.93 -5.95
CA GLY A 145 -4.72 4.61 -5.35
C GLY A 145 -5.40 3.53 -6.17
N PHE A 146 -6.00 2.54 -5.52
CA PHE A 146 -6.70 1.42 -6.15
C PHE A 146 -8.18 1.35 -5.76
N GLU A 147 -8.74 2.43 -5.21
CA GLU A 147 -10.09 2.48 -4.65
C GLU A 147 -11.19 2.25 -5.70
N LYS A 148 -10.95 2.63 -6.96
CA LYS A 148 -11.88 2.43 -8.07
C LYS A 148 -11.81 1.01 -8.67
N ARG A 149 -10.84 0.18 -8.27
CA ARG A 149 -10.71 -1.23 -8.71
C ARG A 149 -10.65 -1.42 -10.23
N ILE A 150 -9.91 -0.56 -10.90
CA ILE A 150 -9.88 -0.49 -12.36
C ILE A 150 -8.91 -1.52 -12.93
N ILE A 151 -9.41 -2.37 -13.81
CA ILE A 151 -8.60 -3.28 -14.61
C ILE A 151 -8.45 -2.67 -16.00
N LEU A 152 -7.21 -2.54 -16.46
CA LEU A 152 -6.87 -2.15 -17.83
C LEU A 152 -6.68 -3.41 -18.68
N GLU A 153 -7.56 -3.62 -19.66
CA GLU A 153 -7.50 -4.76 -20.58
C GLU A 153 -6.44 -4.54 -21.68
N ARG A 154 -6.48 -3.35 -22.29
CA ARG A 154 -5.60 -2.92 -23.39
C ARG A 154 -5.68 -1.41 -23.62
N ILE A 155 -4.77 -0.91 -24.46
CA ILE A 155 -4.71 0.46 -24.96
C ILE A 155 -4.84 0.40 -26.49
N GLU A 156 -5.65 1.29 -27.07
CA GLU A 156 -5.89 1.46 -28.52
C GLU A 156 -5.42 2.82 -29.06
#